data_AF-A0A936P9R1-F1
#
_entry.id   AF-A0A936P9R1-F1
#
_cell.length_a   1.000
_cell.length_b   1.000
_cell.length_c   1.000
_cell.angle_alpha   90.00
_cell.angle_beta   90.00
_cell.angle_gamma   90.00
#
_symmetry.space_group_name_H-M   'P 1'
#
loop_
_entity.id
_entity.type
_entity.pdbx_description
1 polymer ?
#
loop_
_entity_poly.entity_id
_entity_poly.type
_entity_poly.pdbx_seq_one_letter_code
_entity_poly.pdbx_strand_id
1 'polypeptide(L)' 'MKRLLLLAAGFAYMVLLIEAIRAAVAWWRGDLAQPGWDDIVLLGLLPILLWVWWRHISPFGRDCPKCVQPPVDGNAGGG' A
#
# COMPACT_ATOMS: atom_id res chain seq x y z
N MET A 1 11.19 -24.50 -6.33
CA MET A 1 10.13 -24.33 -5.30
C MET A 1 10.07 -22.92 -4.71
N LYS A 2 11.20 -22.28 -4.36
CA LYS A 2 11.23 -20.93 -3.75
C LYS A 2 10.47 -19.85 -4.55
N ARG A 3 10.57 -19.86 -5.89
CA ARG A 3 9.84 -18.93 -6.76
C ARG A 3 8.32 -19.11 -6.69
N LEU A 4 7.84 -20.35 -6.67
CA LEU A 4 6.41 -20.65 -6.53
C LEU A 4 5.89 -20.20 -5.17
N LEU A 5 6.66 -20.40 -4.10
CA LEU A 5 6.31 -19.91 -2.76
C LEU A 5 6.20 -18.39 -2.72
N LEU A 6 7.13 -17.66 -3.35
CA LEU A 6 7.07 -16.20 -3.42
C LEU A 6 5.86 -15.71 -4.21
N LEU A 7 5.55 -16.36 -5.34
CA LEU A 7 4.37 -16.04 -6.13
C LEU A 7 3.07 -16.32 -5.36
N ALA A 8 3.01 -17.47 -4.67
CA ALA A 8 1.86 -17.81 -3.83
C ALA A 8 1.69 -16.83 -2.66
N ALA A 9 2.78 -16.43 -1.99
CA ALA A 9 2.75 -15.45 -0.92
C ALA A 9 2.30 -14.07 -1.42
N GLY A 10 2.83 -13.62 -2.57
CA GLY A 10 2.40 -12.36 -3.19
C GLY A 10 0.93 -12.39 -3.60
N PHE A 11 0.46 -13.49 -4.16
CA PHE A 11 -0.94 -13.68 -4.52
C PHE A 11 -1.86 -13.66 -3.28
N ALA A 12 -1.52 -14.44 -2.24
CA ALA A 12 -2.29 -14.46 -0.99
C ALA A 12 -2.35 -13.08 -0.33
N TYR A 13 -1.23 -12.35 -0.33
CA TYR A 13 -1.17 -10.99 0.17
C TYR A 13 -2.09 -10.02 -0.60
N MET A 14 -2.10 -10.10 -1.94
CA MET A 14 -3.00 -9.26 -2.76
C MET A 14 -4.47 -9.56 -2.50
N VAL A 15 -4.85 -10.83 -2.42
CA VAL A 15 -6.23 -11.23 -2.10
C VAL A 15 -6.63 -10.72 -0.72
N LEU A 16 -5.80 -10.94 0.30
CA LEU A 16 -6.06 -10.46 1.67
C LEU A 16 -6.24 -8.94 1.73
N LEU A 17 -5.39 -8.19 1.05
CA LEU A 17 -5.48 -6.73 1.01
C LEU A 17 -6.78 -6.26 0.34
N ILE A 18 -7.16 -6.87 -0.78
CA ILE A 18 -8.40 -6.51 -1.49
C ILE A 18 -9.64 -6.84 -0.66
N GLU A 19 -9.70 -8.05 -0.09
CA GLU A 19 -10.83 -8.46 0.76
C GLU A 19 -10.92 -7.59 2.01
N ALA A 20 -9.80 -7.21 2.62
CA ALA A 20 -9.79 -6.28 3.74
C ALA A 20 -10.33 -4.90 3.36
N ILE A 21 -9.95 -4.36 2.19
CA ILE A 21 -10.47 -3.07 1.71
C ILE A 21 -11.97 -3.18 1.43
N ARG A 22 -12.44 -4.29 0.85
CA ARG A 22 -13.87 -4.53 0.62
C ARG A 22 -14.66 -4.58 1.92
N ALA A 23 -14.18 -5.35 2.91
CA ALA A 23 -14.77 -5.41 4.23
C ALA A 23 -14.81 -4.02 4.90
N ALA A 24 -13.73 -3.24 4.80
CA ALA A 24 -13.69 -1.86 5.30
C ALA A 24 -14.69 -0.93 4.60
N VAL A 25 -14.81 -1.01 3.28
CA VAL A 25 -15.77 -0.20 2.52
C VAL A 25 -17.20 -0.59 2.87
N ALA A 26 -17.49 -1.89 2.97
CA ALA A 26 -18.83 -2.38 3.29
C ALA A 26 -19.21 -2.07 4.76
N TRP A 27 -18.25 -2.15 5.69
CA TRP A 27 -18.41 -1.66 7.06
C TRP A 27 -18.67 -0.15 7.09
N TRP A 28 -17.91 0.64 6.31
CA TRP A 28 -18.09 2.09 6.22
C TRP A 28 -19.46 2.50 5.66
N ARG A 29 -20.00 1.73 4.71
CA ARG A 29 -21.35 1.96 4.17
C ARG A 29 -22.46 1.53 5.11
N GLY A 30 -22.14 0.81 6.19
CA GLY A 30 -23.13 0.21 7.08
C GLY A 30 -23.76 -1.07 6.53
N ASP A 31 -23.24 -1.64 5.44
CA ASP A 31 -23.72 -2.91 4.87
C ASP A 31 -23.34 -4.10 5.78
N LEU A 32 -22.28 -3.97 6.59
CA LEU A 32 -21.92 -4.92 7.65
C LEU A 32 -22.50 -4.46 9.00
N ALA A 33 -23.81 -4.63 9.17
CA ALA A 33 -24.47 -4.39 10.46
C ALA A 33 -24.06 -5.42 11.54
N GLN A 34 -23.67 -6.63 11.12
CA GLN A 34 -23.17 -7.68 12.00
C GLN A 34 -21.97 -8.39 11.35
N PRO A 35 -20.76 -7.84 11.49
CA PRO A 35 -19.56 -8.39 10.86
C PRO A 35 -19.25 -9.80 11.40
N GLY A 36 -18.84 -10.70 10.50
CA GLY A 36 -18.31 -12.00 10.87
C GLY A 36 -16.93 -11.90 11.54
N TRP A 37 -16.45 -13.01 12.09
CA TRP A 37 -15.10 -13.06 12.67
C TRP A 37 -14.00 -12.78 11.64
N ASP A 38 -14.21 -13.23 10.41
CA ASP A 38 -13.40 -12.97 9.23
C ASP A 38 -13.35 -11.48 8.89
N ASP A 39 -14.49 -10.79 8.86
CA ASP A 39 -14.55 -9.34 8.63
C ASP A 39 -13.80 -8.56 9.71
N ILE A 40 -13.96 -8.94 10.98
CA ILE A 40 -13.26 -8.31 12.11
C ILE A 40 -11.74 -8.48 11.97
N VAL A 41 -11.30 -9.69 11.63
CA VAL A 41 -9.87 -9.98 11.40
C VAL A 41 -9.33 -9.18 10.22
N LEU A 42 -10.09 -9.10 9.12
CA LEU A 42 -9.74 -8.33 7.94
C LEU A 42 -9.65 -6.83 8.23
N LEU A 43 -10.61 -6.27 8.95
CA LEU A 43 -10.62 -4.87 9.39
C LEU A 43 -9.42 -4.56 10.30
N GLY A 44 -9.09 -5.46 11.22
CA GLY A 44 -7.94 -5.33 12.11
C GLY A 44 -6.59 -5.49 11.41
N LEU A 45 -6.50 -6.34 10.38
CA LEU A 45 -5.29 -6.57 9.60
C LEU A 45 -5.05 -5.49 8.53
N LEU A 46 -6.10 -4.82 8.07
CA LEU A 46 -6.02 -3.76 7.06
C LEU A 46 -4.92 -2.72 7.30
N PRO A 47 -4.77 -2.10 8.50
CA PRO A 47 -3.71 -1.12 8.74
C PRO A 47 -2.30 -1.74 8.58
N ILE A 48 -2.10 -2.99 9.01
CA ILE A 48 -0.81 -3.69 8.87
C ILE A 48 -0.53 -3.99 7.40
N LEU A 49 -1.54 -4.50 6.67
CA LEU A 49 -1.41 -4.80 5.24
C LEU A 49 -1.09 -3.54 4.43
N LEU A 50 -1.76 -2.42 4.72
CA LEU A 50 -1.47 -1.12 4.10
C LEU A 50 -0.08 -0.60 4.45
N TRP A 51 0.37 -0.74 5.70
CA TRP A 51 1.72 -0.34 6.10
C TRP A 51 2.79 -1.14 5.34
N VAL A 52 2.63 -2.46 5.24
CA VAL A 52 3.53 -3.33 4.45
C VAL A 52 3.53 -2.91 2.97
N TRP A 53 2.34 -2.65 2.40
CA TRP A 53 2.20 -2.20 1.02
C TRP A 53 2.95 -0.90 0.79
N TRP A 54 2.69 0.11 1.63
CA TRP A 54 3.31 1.41 1.58
C TRP A 54 4.83 1.32 1.71
N ARG A 55 5.33 0.47 2.60
CA ARG A 55 6.75 0.38 2.95
C ARG A 55 7.60 -0.37 1.91
N HIS A 56 7.03 -1.37 1.25
CA HIS A 56 7.78 -2.34 0.44
C HIS A 56 7.35 -2.43 -1.03
N ILE A 57 6.10 -2.10 -1.35
CA ILE A 57 5.51 -2.31 -2.69
C ILE A 57 5.19 -0.98 -3.37
N SER A 58 4.82 0.05 -2.59
CA SER A 58 4.37 1.33 -3.12
C SER A 58 5.43 2.00 -3.99
N PRO A 59 5.09 2.40 -5.23
CA PRO A 59 5.98 3.15 -6.11
C PRO A 59 6.25 4.57 -5.59
N PHE A 60 5.47 5.04 -4.60
CA PHE A 60 5.59 6.38 -4.01
C PHE A 60 6.62 6.44 -2.86
N GLY A 61 7.21 5.30 -2.46
CA GLY A 61 7.74 5.11 -1.11
C GLY A 61 9.24 5.11 -0.89
N ARG A 62 10.11 5.37 -1.88
CA ARG A 62 11.56 5.38 -1.57
C ARG A 62 12.44 6.19 -2.51
N ASP A 63 12.14 6.17 -3.80
CA ASP A 63 12.97 6.78 -4.84
C ASP A 63 12.18 7.84 -5.61
N CYS A 64 11.53 8.75 -4.89
CA CYS A 64 11.46 10.10 -5.44
C CYS A 64 12.90 10.62 -5.29
N PRO A 65 13.73 10.72 -6.35
CA PRO A 65 14.88 11.60 -6.27
C PRO A 65 14.29 12.92 -5.80
N LYS A 66 14.66 13.35 -4.59
CA LYS A 66 14.23 14.61 -3.97
C LYS A 66 14.01 15.59 -5.09
N CYS A 67 12.77 16.08 -5.22
CA CYS A 67 12.32 17.08 -6.19
C CYS A 67 13.55 17.68 -6.87
N VAL A 68 13.91 17.20 -8.07
CA VAL A 68 15.13 17.64 -8.78
C VAL A 68 15.11 19.15 -8.66
N GLN A 69 15.98 19.69 -7.80
CA GLN A 69 16.12 21.13 -7.73
C GLN A 69 16.57 21.47 -9.14
N PRO A 70 15.82 22.33 -9.86
CA PRO A 70 16.30 22.77 -11.16
C PRO A 70 17.73 23.24 -10.96
N PRO A 71 18.67 22.87 -11.83
CA PRO A 71 20.04 23.32 -11.70
C PRO A 71 19.98 24.85 -11.55
N VAL A 72 20.48 25.34 -10.41
CA VAL A 72 20.70 26.77 -10.23
C VAL A 72 21.90 27.05 -11.10
N ASP A 73 21.64 27.31 -12.38
CA ASP A 73 22.63 27.84 -13.30
C ASP A 73 22.97 29.24 -12.78
N GLY A 74 23.94 29.27 -11.87
CA GLY A 74 24.62 30.47 -11.43
C GLY A 74 25.37 31.06 -12.60
N ASN A 75 24.66 31.81 -13.45
CA ASN A 75 25.28 32.81 -14.30
C ASN A 75 24.43 34.09 -14.32
N ALA A 76 24.18 34.60 -13.12
CA ALA A 76 23.95 36.02 -12.91
C ALA A 76 25.32 36.70 -12.74
N GLY A 77 25.84 37.29 -13.82
CA GLY A 77 26.81 38.39 -13.77
C GLY A 77 28.24 38.11 -14.24
N GLY A 78 28.64 38.80 -15.31
CA GLY A 78 30.04 39.18 -15.55
C GLY A 78 30.56 38.93 -16.97
N GLY A 79 30.42 39.93 -17.86
CA GLY A 79 31.02 39.95 -19.20
C GLY A 79 30.27 40.85 -20.16
#